data_AF-A0A1B1B1X8-F1
#
_entry.id   AF-A0A1B1B1X8-F1
#
_cell.length_a   1.000
_cell.length_b   1.000
_cell.length_c   1.000
_cell.angle_alpha   90.00
_cell.angle_beta   90.00
_cell.angle_gamma   90.00
#
_symmetry.space_group_name_H-M   'P 1'
#
loop_
_entity.id
_entity.type
_entity.pdbx_description
1 polymer ?
#
loop_
_entity_poly.entity_id
_entity_poly.type
_entity_poly.pdbx_seq_one_letter_code
_entity_poly.pdbx_strand_id
1 'polypeptide(L)'
;MRNGIRERWRALPPWARGALALYVIGFLEGAGAHALDLTRGGLHVYASFAPPLLQVFFIGLVVLDPLVAVLALLVRPEGIRSACAVMVLDVLANWFADRAWLREDPARLLSPVGLLPITLFGLFVLASTIPLLRVTNTPPGRAV
;
A
#
# COMPACT_ATOMS: atom_id res chain seq x y z
N MET A 1 -12.96 -26.55 -9.48
CA MET A 1 -13.94 -25.47 -9.71
C MET A 1 -13.27 -24.14 -9.39
N ARG A 2 -13.11 -23.23 -10.36
CA ARG A 2 -12.60 -21.87 -10.07
C ARG A 2 -13.74 -21.11 -9.41
N ASN A 3 -13.68 -20.95 -8.09
CA ASN A 3 -14.59 -20.02 -7.41
C ASN A 3 -14.40 -18.64 -8.04
N GLY A 4 -15.47 -18.06 -8.56
CA GLY A 4 -15.42 -16.75 -9.22
C GLY A 4 -14.91 -15.67 -8.25
N ILE A 5 -14.31 -14.60 -8.77
CA ILE A 5 -13.83 -13.47 -7.93
C ILE A 5 -14.97 -12.99 -7.01
N ARG A 6 -16.19 -12.87 -7.55
CA ARG A 6 -17.39 -12.48 -6.79
C ARG A 6 -17.70 -13.42 -5.62
N GLU A 7 -17.53 -14.72 -5.79
CA GLU A 7 -17.78 -15.71 -4.74
C GLU A 7 -16.75 -15.60 -3.62
N ARG A 8 -15.48 -15.38 -3.99
CA ARG A 8 -14.39 -15.20 -3.01
C ARG A 8 -14.59 -13.94 -2.18
N TRP A 9 -15.04 -12.84 -2.80
CA TRP A 9 -15.44 -11.64 -2.06
C TRP A 9 -16.64 -11.90 -1.15
N ARG A 10 -17.68 -12.61 -1.62
CA ARG A 10 -18.87 -12.93 -0.82
C ARG A 10 -18.57 -13.84 0.38
N ALA A 11 -17.54 -14.70 0.28
CA ALA A 11 -17.11 -15.57 1.36
C ALA A 11 -16.40 -14.82 2.50
N LEU A 12 -15.93 -13.59 2.27
CA LEU A 12 -15.25 -12.80 3.30
C LEU A 12 -16.23 -12.09 4.24
N PRO A 13 -15.88 -11.96 5.53
CA PRO A 13 -16.64 -11.12 6.44
C PRO A 13 -16.64 -9.66 5.97
N PRO A 14 -17.69 -8.86 6.29
CA PRO A 14 -17.81 -7.46 5.84
C PRO A 14 -16.57 -6.60 6.10
N TRP A 15 -15.96 -6.74 7.28
CA TRP A 15 -14.76 -5.97 7.64
C TRP A 15 -13.56 -6.30 6.73
N ALA A 16 -13.39 -7.57 6.33
CA ALA A 16 -12.29 -7.99 5.47
C ALA A 16 -12.48 -7.48 4.04
N ARG A 17 -13.73 -7.43 3.57
CA ARG A 17 -14.07 -6.77 2.31
C ARG A 17 -13.74 -5.29 2.35
N GLY A 18 -14.15 -4.60 3.41
CA GLY A 18 -13.81 -3.19 3.62
C GLY A 18 -12.30 -2.97 3.62
N ALA A 19 -11.55 -3.81 4.34
CA ALA A 19 -10.10 -3.68 4.42
C ALA A 19 -9.38 -3.92 3.08
N LEU A 20 -9.77 -4.95 2.33
CA LEU A 20 -9.21 -5.18 0.99
C LEU A 20 -9.59 -4.06 0.00
N ALA A 21 -10.79 -3.49 0.12
CA ALA A 21 -11.17 -2.33 -0.68
C ALA A 21 -10.29 -1.12 -0.35
N LEU A 22 -10.01 -0.88 0.93
CA LEU A 22 -9.08 0.17 1.37
C LEU A 22 -7.65 -0.10 0.88
N TYR A 23 -7.18 -1.35 0.85
CA TYR A 23 -5.90 -1.70 0.23
C TYR A 23 -5.90 -1.27 -1.24
N VAL A 24 -6.90 -1.70 -2.02
CA VAL A 24 -6.99 -1.37 -3.45
C VAL A 24 -6.98 0.14 -3.67
N ILE A 25 -7.75 0.90 -2.90
CA ILE A 25 -7.83 2.36 -3.04
C ILE A 25 -6.48 3.01 -2.70
N GLY A 26 -5.88 2.68 -1.55
CA GLY A 26 -4.63 3.31 -1.11
C GLY A 26 -3.45 2.99 -2.03
N PHE A 27 -3.33 1.75 -2.52
CA PHE A 27 -2.30 1.41 -3.49
C PHE A 27 -2.54 2.10 -4.84
N LEU A 28 -3.77 2.20 -5.33
CA LEU A 28 -4.03 2.94 -6.58
C LEU A 28 -3.81 4.45 -6.46
N GLU A 29 -4.09 5.03 -5.28
CA GLU A 29 -3.75 6.42 -4.96
C GLU A 29 -2.23 6.62 -5.00
N GLY A 30 -1.45 5.77 -4.30
CA GLY A 30 0.01 5.79 -4.30
C GLY A 30 0.60 5.68 -5.71
N ALA A 31 0.11 4.71 -6.50
CA ALA A 31 0.49 4.56 -7.90
C ALA A 31 0.23 5.84 -8.70
N GLY A 32 -0.92 6.49 -8.47
CA GLY A 32 -1.29 7.75 -9.10
C GLY A 32 -0.37 8.90 -8.72
N ALA A 33 0.02 8.99 -7.44
CA ALA A 33 0.98 9.97 -6.96
C ALA A 33 2.37 9.78 -7.60
N HIS A 34 2.91 8.57 -7.60
CA HIS A 34 4.20 8.27 -8.22
C HIS A 34 4.19 8.46 -9.74
N ALA A 35 3.09 8.12 -10.42
CA ALA A 35 2.92 8.40 -11.83
C ALA A 35 2.89 9.91 -12.10
N LEU A 36 2.17 10.69 -11.27
CA LEU A 36 2.10 12.14 -11.39
C LEU A 36 3.48 12.78 -11.20
N ASP A 37 4.24 12.36 -10.19
CA ASP A 37 5.62 12.79 -9.97
C ASP A 37 6.49 12.50 -11.20
N LEU A 38 6.44 11.26 -11.70
CA LEU A 38 7.21 10.83 -12.87
C LEU A 38 6.84 11.64 -14.12
N THR A 39 5.55 11.95 -14.33
CA THR A 39 5.11 12.79 -15.46
C THR A 39 5.58 14.24 -15.36
N ARG A 40 5.77 14.77 -14.13
CA ARG A 40 6.21 16.15 -13.89
C ARG A 40 7.71 16.33 -13.92
N GLY A 41 8.47 15.37 -13.36
CA GLY A 41 9.91 15.50 -13.14
C GLY A 41 10.77 14.45 -13.85
N GLY A 42 10.17 13.49 -14.56
CA GLY A 42 10.89 12.39 -15.21
C GLY A 42 11.64 11.50 -14.21
N LEU A 43 12.63 10.75 -14.71
CA LEU A 43 13.41 9.79 -13.89
C LEU A 43 14.22 10.45 -12.77
N HIS A 44 14.38 11.78 -12.79
CA HIS A 44 15.15 12.52 -11.79
C HIS A 44 14.27 13.25 -10.77
N VAL A 45 12.94 13.02 -10.77
CA VAL A 45 12.00 13.71 -9.86
C VAL A 45 12.40 13.60 -8.38
N TYR A 46 13.03 12.49 -7.99
CA TYR A 46 13.45 12.21 -6.63
C TYR A 46 14.93 12.54 -6.34
N ALA A 47 15.68 13.02 -7.34
CA ALA A 47 17.15 13.13 -7.25
C ALA A 47 17.65 14.17 -6.25
N SER A 48 16.84 15.17 -5.92
CA SER A 48 17.20 16.24 -4.98
C SER A 48 17.16 15.80 -3.51
N PHE A 49 16.47 14.71 -3.18
CA PHE A 49 16.25 14.29 -1.78
C PHE A 49 16.40 12.79 -1.51
N ALA A 50 16.38 11.94 -2.54
CA ALA A 50 16.51 10.49 -2.38
C ALA A 50 17.83 9.95 -2.99
N PRO A 51 18.56 9.07 -2.29
CA PRO A 51 19.68 8.33 -2.88
C PRO A 51 19.18 7.37 -3.97
N PRO A 52 20.05 6.93 -4.91
CA PRO A 52 19.63 6.19 -6.11
C PRO A 52 18.71 4.99 -5.86
N LEU A 53 18.96 4.21 -4.79
CA LEU A 53 18.12 3.06 -4.46
C LEU A 53 16.69 3.45 -4.11
N LEU A 54 16.48 4.55 -3.38
CA LEU A 54 15.14 5.06 -3.06
C LEU A 54 14.45 5.63 -4.30
N GLN A 55 15.21 6.24 -5.22
CA GLN A 55 14.63 6.72 -6.49
C GLN A 55 14.09 5.55 -7.32
N VAL A 56 14.88 4.47 -7.46
CA VAL A 56 14.44 3.25 -8.16
C VAL A 56 13.22 2.65 -7.47
N PHE A 57 13.20 2.63 -6.14
CA PHE A 57 12.06 2.15 -5.37
C PHE A 57 10.79 2.98 -5.63
N PHE A 58 10.84 4.32 -5.48
CA PHE A 58 9.68 5.19 -5.74
C PHE A 58 9.18 5.11 -7.18
N ILE A 59 10.08 5.06 -8.16
CA ILE A 59 9.69 4.83 -9.57
C ILE A 59 9.05 3.44 -9.72
N GLY A 60 9.59 2.43 -9.04
CA GLY A 60 9.07 1.07 -9.05
C GLY A 60 7.64 0.94 -8.46
N LEU A 61 7.24 1.84 -7.57
CA LEU A 61 5.89 1.84 -6.98
C LEU A 61 4.79 2.07 -8.04
N VAL A 62 5.09 2.75 -9.15
CA VAL A 62 4.20 2.84 -10.32
C VAL A 62 3.76 1.46 -10.84
N VAL A 63 4.59 0.42 -10.63
CA VAL A 63 4.31 -0.96 -11.03
C VAL A 63 3.89 -1.83 -9.84
N LEU A 64 4.57 -1.69 -8.69
CA LEU A 64 4.30 -2.52 -7.51
C LEU A 64 2.92 -2.25 -6.94
N ASP A 65 2.47 -1.00 -6.89
CA ASP A 65 1.20 -0.65 -6.27
C ASP A 65 0.00 -1.19 -7.06
N PRO A 66 -0.09 -1.02 -8.40
CA PRO A 66 -1.15 -1.66 -9.17
C PRO A 66 -1.10 -3.19 -9.08
N LEU A 67 0.08 -3.79 -9.02
CA LEU A 67 0.21 -5.23 -8.84
C LEU A 67 -0.38 -5.69 -7.50
N VAL A 68 -0.04 -5.00 -6.40
CA VAL A 68 -0.62 -5.26 -5.08
C VAL A 68 -2.13 -5.07 -5.10
N ALA A 69 -2.62 -3.98 -5.68
CA ALA A 69 -4.04 -3.70 -5.80
C ALA A 69 -4.77 -4.79 -6.58
N VAL A 70 -4.21 -5.26 -7.71
CA VAL A 70 -4.77 -6.37 -8.49
C VAL A 70 -4.79 -7.66 -7.67
N LEU A 71 -3.71 -8.02 -6.98
CA LEU A 71 -3.67 -9.22 -6.16
C LEU A 71 -4.67 -9.16 -4.99
N ALA A 72 -4.83 -7.99 -4.36
CA ALA A 72 -5.82 -7.74 -3.31
C ALA A 72 -7.27 -7.80 -3.85
N LEU A 73 -7.52 -7.24 -5.03
CA LEU A 73 -8.80 -7.34 -5.73
C LEU A 73 -9.14 -8.78 -6.10
N LEU A 74 -8.11 -9.55 -6.45
CA LEU A 74 -8.19 -10.98 -6.62
C LEU A 74 -8.13 -11.73 -5.28
N VAL A 75 -8.31 -11.11 -4.11
CA VAL A 75 -8.38 -11.74 -2.77
C VAL A 75 -7.21 -12.71 -2.50
N ARG A 76 -6.06 -12.50 -3.13
CA ARG A 76 -4.92 -13.43 -3.08
C ARG A 76 -4.11 -13.21 -1.81
N PRO A 77 -3.72 -14.27 -1.07
CA PRO A 77 -2.82 -14.13 0.08
C PRO A 77 -1.50 -13.45 -0.29
N GLU A 78 -1.01 -13.67 -1.52
CA GLU A 78 0.17 -12.98 -2.05
C GLU A 78 -0.01 -11.46 -2.05
N GLY A 79 -1.20 -10.96 -2.42
CA GLY A 79 -1.49 -9.52 -2.41
C GLY A 79 -1.41 -8.91 -1.03
N ILE A 80 -1.88 -9.62 0.00
CA ILE A 80 -1.82 -9.16 1.39
C ILE A 80 -0.37 -9.13 1.91
N ARG A 81 0.43 -10.17 1.58
CA ARG A 81 1.86 -10.20 1.96
C ARG A 81 2.66 -9.11 1.26
N SER A 82 2.43 -8.94 -0.05
CA SER A 82 3.06 -7.89 -0.84
C SER A 82 2.65 -6.50 -0.35
N ALA A 83 1.37 -6.28 0.00
CA ALA A 83 0.91 -5.03 0.59
C ALA A 83 1.67 -4.68 1.87
N CYS A 84 1.83 -5.64 2.78
CA CYS A 84 2.61 -5.44 4.00
C CYS A 84 4.07 -5.08 3.69
N ALA A 85 4.73 -5.85 2.82
CA ALA A 85 6.13 -5.61 2.47
C ALA A 85 6.34 -4.24 1.79
N VAL A 86 5.49 -3.88 0.82
CA VAL A 86 5.54 -2.60 0.13
C VAL A 86 5.28 -1.46 1.11
N MET A 87 4.25 -1.55 1.96
CA MET A 87 3.98 -0.47 2.92
C MET A 87 5.08 -0.26 3.95
N VAL A 88 5.70 -1.34 4.44
CA VAL A 88 6.85 -1.19 5.35
C VAL A 88 7.98 -0.40 4.67
N LEU A 89 8.34 -0.79 3.44
CA LEU A 89 9.41 -0.13 2.70
C LEU A 89 9.04 1.32 2.37
N ASP A 90 7.80 1.55 1.95
CA ASP A 90 7.33 2.87 1.49
C ASP A 90 7.21 3.88 2.63
N VAL A 91 6.65 3.46 3.78
CA VAL A 91 6.65 4.30 4.99
C VAL A 91 8.08 4.63 5.39
N LEU A 92 8.99 3.66 5.46
CA LEU A 92 10.39 3.92 5.82
C LEU A 92 11.09 4.85 4.83
N ALA A 93 10.85 4.68 3.52
CA ALA A 93 11.42 5.52 2.47
C ALA A 93 10.92 6.97 2.58
N ASN A 94 9.62 7.17 2.79
CA ASN A 94 9.03 8.50 2.98
C ASN A 94 9.57 9.18 4.24
N TRP A 95 9.61 8.49 5.39
CA TRP A 95 10.20 9.03 6.61
C TRP A 95 11.68 9.37 6.43
N PHE A 96 12.44 8.58 5.68
CA PHE A 96 13.83 8.87 5.38
C PHE A 96 13.98 10.10 4.48
N ALA A 97 13.18 10.21 3.42
CA ALA A 97 13.22 11.33 2.46
C ALA A 97 12.86 12.66 3.14
N ASP A 98 11.80 12.65 3.96
CA ASP A 98 11.26 13.86 4.59
C ASP A 98 11.94 14.24 5.91
N ARG A 99 12.92 13.45 6.38
CA ARG A 99 13.56 13.66 7.69
C ARG A 99 14.15 15.06 7.89
N ALA A 100 14.69 15.66 6.83
CA ALA A 100 15.29 17.00 6.91
C ALA A 100 14.20 18.07 7.04
N TRP A 101 13.13 17.91 6.26
CA TRP A 101 11.99 18.82 6.21
C TRP A 101 11.20 18.79 7.52
N LEU A 102 11.06 17.61 8.12
CA LEU A 102 10.43 17.43 9.44
C LEU A 102 11.23 18.04 10.59
N ARG A 103 12.57 18.08 10.49
CA ARG A 103 13.41 18.74 11.50
C ARG A 103 13.25 20.25 11.47
N GLU A 104 13.05 20.81 10.28
CA GLU A 104 12.84 22.24 10.07
C GLU A 104 11.42 22.66 10.47
N ASP A 105 10.41 21.86 10.12
CA ASP A 105 9.01 22.13 10.43
C ASP A 105 8.25 20.85 10.82
N PRO A 106 8.16 20.52 12.12
CA PRO A 106 7.43 19.35 12.60
C PRO A 106 5.93 19.38 12.31
N ALA A 107 5.33 20.57 12.10
CA ALA A 107 3.90 20.70 11.82
C ALA A 107 3.54 20.09 10.45
N ARG A 108 4.51 19.92 9.55
CA ARG A 108 4.32 19.20 8.28
C ARG A 108 3.87 17.77 8.44
N LEU A 109 4.16 17.15 9.59
CA LEU A 109 3.61 15.84 9.90
C LEU A 109 2.08 15.86 9.91
N LEU A 110 1.44 16.98 10.29
CA LEU A 110 -0.02 17.09 10.36
C LEU A 110 -0.66 17.44 9.02
N SER A 111 0.12 17.54 7.93
CA SER A 111 -0.40 17.81 6.60
C SER A 111 -1.36 16.70 6.16
N PRO A 112 -2.51 17.06 5.54
CA PRO A 112 -3.48 16.08 5.04
C PRO A 112 -2.95 15.29 3.83
N VAL A 113 -1.79 15.67 3.29
CA VAL A 113 -1.07 15.00 2.21
C VAL A 113 0.38 14.81 2.64
N GLY A 114 0.97 13.65 2.33
CA GLY A 114 2.34 13.31 2.68
C GLY A 114 2.42 12.30 3.83
N LEU A 115 3.30 12.54 4.80
CA LEU A 115 3.72 11.54 5.79
C LEU A 115 2.62 10.99 6.70
N LEU A 116 1.64 11.79 7.14
CA LEU A 116 0.60 11.31 8.04
C LEU A 116 -0.34 10.31 7.37
N PRO A 117 -0.97 10.62 6.22
CA PRO A 117 -1.81 9.67 5.49
C PRO A 117 -1.10 8.34 5.21
N ILE A 118 0.13 8.37 4.66
CA ILE A 118 0.88 7.15 4.35
C ILE A 118 1.24 6.36 5.62
N THR A 119 1.57 7.04 6.72
CA THR A 119 1.86 6.37 8.00
C THR A 119 0.61 5.70 8.57
N LEU A 120 -0.54 6.39 8.56
CA LEU A 120 -1.82 5.83 9.03
C LEU A 120 -2.25 4.64 8.16
N PHE A 121 -2.13 4.76 6.84
CA PHE A 121 -2.42 3.68 5.91
C PHE A 121 -1.48 2.49 6.13
N GLY A 122 -0.18 2.74 6.29
CA GLY A 122 0.80 1.70 6.63
C GLY A 122 0.45 0.97 7.92
N LEU A 123 0.16 1.70 9.01
CA LEU A 123 -0.28 1.11 10.28
C LEU A 123 -1.53 0.26 10.11
N PHE A 124 -2.50 0.74 9.34
CA PHE A 124 -3.71 0.00 9.00
C PHE A 124 -3.40 -1.31 8.25
N VAL A 125 -2.53 -1.26 7.23
CA VAL A 125 -2.11 -2.45 6.46
C VAL A 125 -1.43 -3.46 7.39
N LEU A 126 -0.47 -3.03 8.21
CA LEU A 126 0.25 -3.89 9.14
C LEU A 126 -0.70 -4.55 10.16
N ALA A 127 -1.59 -3.77 10.77
CA ALA A 127 -2.54 -4.26 11.77
C ALA A 127 -3.55 -5.27 11.17
N SER A 128 -3.95 -5.08 9.92
CA SER A 128 -4.94 -5.93 9.23
C SER A 128 -4.33 -7.14 8.52
N THR A 129 -3.01 -7.18 8.31
CA THR A 129 -2.31 -8.23 7.54
C THR A 129 -2.59 -9.64 8.07
N ILE A 130 -2.34 -9.89 9.37
CA ILE A 130 -2.51 -11.22 9.96
C ILE A 130 -3.99 -11.66 9.99
N PRO A 131 -4.94 -10.82 10.46
CA PRO A 131 -6.37 -11.14 10.37
C PRO A 131 -6.83 -11.45 8.95
N LEU A 132 -6.42 -10.64 7.96
CA LEU A 132 -6.78 -10.84 6.55
C LEU A 132 -6.23 -12.16 6.02
N LEU A 133 -4.96 -12.47 6.27
CA LEU A 133 -4.35 -13.73 5.84
C LEU A 133 -5.09 -14.95 6.42
N ARG A 134 -5.54 -14.89 7.68
CA ARG A 134 -6.31 -15.97 8.29
C ARG A 134 -7.61 -16.19 7.54
N VAL A 135 -8.43 -15.14 7.36
CA VAL A 135 -9.75 -15.29 6.72
C VAL A 135 -9.67 -15.60 5.23
N THR A 136 -8.61 -15.17 4.52
CA THR A 136 -8.43 -15.51 3.10
C THR A 136 -7.97 -16.95 2.89
N ASN A 137 -7.29 -17.55 3.87
CA ASN A 137 -6.80 -18.92 3.79
C ASN A 137 -7.78 -19.95 4.34
N THR A 138 -8.81 -19.54 5.10
CA THR A 138 -9.83 -20.45 5.62
C THR A 138 -10.76 -20.91 4.49
N PRO A 139 -10.91 -22.22 4.25
CA PRO A 139 -11.90 -22.74 3.31
C PRO A 139 -13.33 -22.42 3.79
N PRO A 140 -14.27 -22.12 2.88
CA PRO A 140 -15.68 -21.97 3.25
C PRO A 140 -16.18 -23.27 3.91
N GLY A 141 -16.64 -23.18 5.16
CA GLY A 141 -17.21 -24.31 5.92
C GLY A 141 -16.49 -24.70 7.22
N ARG A 142 -15.35 -24.07 7.56
CA ARG A 142 -14.70 -24.19 8.89
C ARG A 142 -14.80 -22.88 9.66
N ALA A 143 -16.02 -22.52 10.04
CA ALA A 143 -16.24 -21.66 11.20
C ALA A 143 -16.83 -22.58 12.29
N VAL A 144 -16.08 -22.78 13.36
CA VAL A 144 -16.61 -23.29 14.64
C VAL A 144 -17.08 -22.08 15.42
#